data_AF-A0A1G0TJQ4-F1
#
_entry.id   AF-A0A1G0TJQ4-F1
#
_cell.length_a   1.000
_cell.length_b   1.000
_cell.length_c   1.000
_cell.angle_alpha   90.00
_cell.angle_beta   90.00
_cell.angle_gamma   90.00
#
_symmetry.space_group_name_H-M   'P 1'
#
loop_
_entity.id
_entity.type
_entity.pdbx_description
1 polymer ?
#
loop_
_entity_poly.entity_id
_entity_poly.type
_entity_poly.pdbx_seq_one_letter_code
_entity_poly.pdbx_strand_id
1 'polypeptide(L)'
;MNLKINEKYKSNAEFLKDYVQIVDINDDKVNEVVFTPRDYSDGNSNKRYGSIICLDKYKQMIWEYTFSDTMFCDHEILIPEYEVNLIDTVEIKSQKVILCSANNVKSFSSAVFSLELKSGKRNHNTFWTSGHIWDGLVVDTGSLDKKYFVGIGGDNGFHDGAVWGMDLEKLYGYRPSTKEYIIKNQPETEFIFCIRLPKTDFDNFIGSTVVGISQGSLTYDRINKNFGFNSISYKEFWGESIAGLQYTLSDNFKDFNISVTDQFKVHRNSLVANGTLKEPYTNTKEFVELYKSKILYWQV
;
A
#
# COMPACT_ATOMS: atom_id res chain seq x y z
N MET A 1 30.22 5.16 4.21
CA MET A 1 28.85 5.37 4.73
C MET A 1 28.50 4.18 5.62
N ASN A 2 28.27 4.39 6.91
CA ASN A 2 27.79 3.33 7.81
C ASN A 2 26.26 3.34 7.77
N LEU A 3 25.66 2.43 7.01
CA LEU A 3 24.22 2.18 7.05
C LEU A 3 23.86 1.64 8.43
N LYS A 4 23.42 2.50 9.34
CA LYS A 4 22.86 2.08 10.62
C LYS A 4 21.38 1.75 10.42
N ILE A 5 21.09 0.52 10.00
CA ILE A 5 19.73 -0.01 10.12
C ILE A 5 19.44 -0.14 11.61
N ASN A 6 18.41 0.56 12.09
CA ASN A 6 17.98 0.49 13.50
C ASN A 6 17.73 -0.98 13.88
N GLU A 7 18.27 -1.39 15.03
CA GLU A 7 18.24 -2.79 15.50
C GLU A 7 16.82 -3.36 15.60
N LYS A 8 15.81 -2.51 15.84
CA LYS A 8 14.39 -2.88 15.86
C LYS A 8 13.91 -3.53 14.56
N TYR A 9 14.55 -3.23 13.42
CA TYR A 9 14.12 -3.71 12.10
C TYR A 9 14.96 -4.88 11.57
N LYS A 10 16.08 -5.21 12.22
CA LYS A 10 16.94 -6.34 11.82
C LYS A 10 16.24 -7.70 11.97
N SER A 11 15.21 -7.79 12.81
CA SER A 11 14.50 -9.04 13.14
C SER A 11 13.17 -9.22 12.41
N ASN A 12 12.69 -8.23 11.65
CA ASN A 12 11.45 -8.34 10.88
C ASN A 12 11.74 -8.36 9.38
N ALA A 13 11.87 -9.58 8.84
CA ALA A 13 12.19 -9.80 7.43
C ALA A 13 11.13 -9.25 6.46
N GLU A 14 9.86 -9.16 6.87
CA GLU A 14 8.79 -8.58 6.05
C GLU A 14 8.95 -7.06 5.96
N PHE A 15 9.20 -6.40 7.10
CA PHE A 15 9.45 -4.96 7.11
C PHE A 15 10.66 -4.58 6.25
N LEU A 16 11.73 -5.39 6.26
CA LEU A 16 12.92 -5.10 5.44
C LEU A 16 12.64 -5.11 3.93
N LYS A 17 11.62 -5.85 3.45
CA LYS A 17 11.32 -5.93 2.01
C LYS A 17 10.87 -4.60 1.43
N ASP A 18 10.18 -3.78 2.22
CA ASP A 18 9.70 -2.45 1.81
C ASP A 18 10.83 -1.43 1.67
N TYR A 19 12.01 -1.72 2.23
CA TYR A 19 13.12 -0.76 2.32
C TYR A 19 14.40 -1.24 1.66
N VAL A 20 14.58 -2.55 1.47
CA VAL A 20 15.81 -3.13 0.95
C VAL A 20 15.47 -4.27 0.00
N GLN A 21 16.05 -4.22 -1.18
CA GLN A 21 16.02 -5.27 -2.19
C GLN A 21 17.44 -5.66 -2.55
N ILE A 22 17.70 -6.97 -2.61
CA ILE A 22 18.96 -7.54 -3.06
C ILE A 22 18.70 -8.15 -4.44
N VAL A 23 19.30 -7.58 -5.48
CA VAL A 23 18.96 -7.91 -6.86
C VAL A 23 20.18 -7.74 -7.76
N ASP A 24 20.34 -8.66 -8.72
CA ASP A 24 21.27 -8.53 -9.84
C ASP A 24 20.68 -7.59 -10.89
N ILE A 25 21.20 -6.35 -10.97
CA ILE A 25 20.64 -5.31 -11.83
C ILE A 25 21.12 -5.40 -13.29
N ASN A 26 22.17 -6.17 -13.56
CA ASN A 26 22.89 -6.14 -14.84
C ASN A 26 23.16 -7.54 -15.46
N ASP A 27 22.64 -8.61 -14.85
CA ASP A 27 22.81 -10.02 -15.22
C ASP A 27 24.24 -10.57 -15.11
N ASP A 28 25.08 -9.98 -14.25
CA ASP A 28 26.47 -10.43 -14.03
C ASP A 28 26.63 -11.48 -12.91
N LYS A 29 25.51 -11.90 -12.30
CA LYS A 29 25.41 -12.84 -11.17
C LYS A 29 25.99 -12.30 -9.86
N VAL A 30 26.23 -11.00 -9.77
CA VAL A 30 26.55 -10.27 -8.54
C VAL A 30 25.32 -9.46 -8.17
N ASN A 31 24.88 -9.56 -6.92
CA ASN A 31 23.75 -8.77 -6.46
C ASN A 31 24.22 -7.40 -5.98
N GLU A 32 23.45 -6.38 -6.35
CA GLU A 32 23.45 -5.05 -5.79
C GLU A 32 22.44 -4.93 -4.65
N VAL A 33 22.52 -3.82 -3.92
CA VAL A 33 21.56 -3.46 -2.88
C VAL A 33 20.83 -2.20 -3.31
N VAL A 34 19.52 -2.30 -3.52
CA VAL A 34 18.62 -1.15 -3.70
C VAL A 34 17.90 -0.90 -2.39
N PHE A 35 17.93 0.34 -1.89
CA PHE A 35 17.27 0.65 -0.62
C PHE A 35 16.74 2.08 -0.56
N THR A 36 15.77 2.30 0.34
CA THR A 36 15.26 3.63 0.66
C THR A 36 15.87 4.10 2.00
N PRO A 37 16.65 5.18 2.02
CA PRO A 37 17.24 5.68 3.26
C PRO A 37 16.13 6.24 4.16
N ARG A 38 15.92 5.62 5.31
CA ARG A 38 15.11 6.20 6.39
C ARG A 38 16.02 6.54 7.58
N ASP A 39 16.47 7.79 7.63
CA ASP A 39 17.13 8.31 8.84
C ASP A 39 16.05 8.64 9.89
N TYR A 40 15.78 7.66 10.76
CA TYR A 40 15.00 7.88 11.98
C TYR A 40 15.85 8.41 13.14
N SER A 41 17.17 8.29 13.02
CA SER A 41 18.13 8.67 14.06
C SER A 41 18.87 9.93 13.63
N ASP A 42 18.41 11.05 14.17
CA ASP A 42 19.13 12.29 14.45
C ASP A 42 18.37 13.49 13.88
N GLY A 43 17.95 14.39 14.77
CA GLY A 43 17.25 15.64 14.46
C GLY A 43 18.05 16.65 13.62
N ASN A 44 19.04 16.20 12.86
CA ASN A 44 19.80 16.98 11.90
C ASN A 44 19.21 16.79 10.49
N SER A 45 18.39 17.77 10.10
CA SER A 45 17.95 18.29 8.79
C SER A 45 18.38 17.72 7.41
N ASN A 46 19.13 16.63 7.27
CA ASN A 46 19.44 16.01 5.97
C ASN A 46 18.54 14.82 5.64
N LYS A 47 17.24 14.97 5.88
CA LYS A 47 16.23 13.95 5.55
C LYS A 47 16.19 13.73 4.03
N ARG A 48 16.72 12.59 3.56
CA ARG A 48 16.61 12.13 2.16
C ARG A 48 15.24 11.48 1.91
N TYR A 49 14.16 12.19 2.24
CA TYR A 49 12.82 11.71 1.92
C TYR A 49 12.66 11.59 0.41
N GLY A 50 12.00 10.53 -0.01
CA GLY A 50 11.72 10.26 -1.42
C GLY A 50 12.87 9.60 -2.17
N SER A 51 14.02 9.37 -1.52
CA SER A 51 15.20 8.82 -2.18
C SER A 51 15.18 7.30 -2.27
N ILE A 52 15.76 6.78 -3.34
CA ILE A 52 16.10 5.37 -3.55
C ILE A 52 17.56 5.33 -4.02
N ILE A 53 18.37 4.48 -3.40
CA ILE A 53 19.80 4.38 -3.65
C ILE A 53 20.13 2.95 -4.05
N CYS A 54 20.97 2.79 -5.08
CA CYS A 54 21.55 1.52 -5.46
C CYS A 54 23.05 1.51 -5.21
N LEU A 55 23.54 0.45 -4.55
CA LEU A 55 24.94 0.24 -4.22
C LEU A 55 25.44 -1.08 -4.80
N ASP A 56 26.70 -1.10 -5.21
CA ASP A 56 27.42 -2.33 -5.53
C ASP A 56 27.83 -3.11 -4.26
N LYS A 57 28.39 -4.32 -4.44
CA LYS A 57 28.91 -5.16 -3.35
C LYS A 57 30.03 -4.50 -2.52
N TYR A 58 30.67 -3.46 -3.04
CA TYR A 58 31.72 -2.68 -2.39
C TYR A 58 31.18 -1.42 -1.70
N LYS A 59 29.85 -1.24 -1.66
CA LYS A 59 29.14 -0.09 -1.10
C LYS A 59 29.37 1.22 -1.89
N GLN A 60 29.77 1.12 -3.16
CA GLN A 60 29.86 2.26 -4.06
C GLN A 60 28.48 2.52 -4.68
N MET A 61 28.09 3.80 -4.74
CA MET A 61 26.82 4.18 -5.32
C MET A 61 26.86 4.02 -6.84
N ILE A 62 25.89 3.27 -7.37
CA ILE A 62 25.68 3.11 -8.80
C ILE A 62 24.77 4.23 -9.30
N TRP A 63 23.64 4.43 -8.63
CA TRP A 63 22.68 5.50 -8.92
C TRP A 63 21.87 5.88 -7.67
N GLU A 64 21.28 7.08 -7.72
CA GLU A 64 20.34 7.62 -6.74
C GLU A 64 19.18 8.28 -7.50
N TYR A 65 17.96 8.06 -7.02
CA TYR A 65 16.75 8.69 -7.52
C TYR A 65 16.00 9.35 -6.36
N THR A 66 15.38 10.51 -6.60
CA THR A 66 14.49 11.17 -5.63
C THR A 66 13.15 11.47 -6.26
N PHE A 67 12.08 10.90 -5.71
CA PHE A 67 10.72 11.19 -6.13
C PHE A 67 10.32 12.61 -5.67
N SER A 68 10.00 13.48 -6.62
CA SER A 68 9.81 14.91 -6.38
C SER A 68 8.65 15.53 -7.16
N ASP A 69 7.74 14.70 -7.67
CA ASP A 69 6.60 15.17 -8.46
C ASP A 69 5.69 16.09 -7.67
N THR A 70 5.17 17.10 -8.36
CA THR A 70 4.09 17.93 -7.86
C THR A 70 2.82 17.63 -8.64
N MET A 71 1.75 17.31 -7.93
CA MET A 71 0.44 17.03 -8.51
C MET A 71 -0.62 17.96 -7.90
N PHE A 72 -1.81 17.97 -8.51
CA PHE A 72 -2.87 18.90 -8.15
C PHE A 72 -4.21 18.16 -8.15
N CYS A 73 -5.04 18.43 -7.15
CA CYS A 73 -6.49 18.17 -7.21
C CYS A 73 -7.24 19.49 -6.94
N ASP A 74 -8.56 19.46 -6.80
CA ASP A 74 -9.33 20.65 -6.42
C ASP A 74 -9.14 20.99 -4.94
N HIS A 75 -8.91 19.97 -4.10
CA HIS A 75 -8.73 20.12 -2.66
C HIS A 75 -7.36 20.71 -2.29
N GLU A 76 -6.28 20.31 -2.97
CA GLU A 76 -4.92 20.68 -2.59
C GLU A 76 -3.88 20.58 -3.71
N ILE A 77 -2.67 21.09 -3.40
CA ILE A 77 -1.46 20.93 -4.20
C ILE A 77 -0.53 19.95 -3.47
N LEU A 78 -0.18 18.88 -4.16
CA LEU A 78 0.61 17.77 -3.66
C LEU A 78 2.08 18.03 -3.95
N ILE A 79 2.75 18.77 -3.07
CA ILE A 79 4.19 19.03 -3.17
C ILE A 79 4.99 18.00 -2.37
N PRO A 80 6.27 17.75 -2.72
CA PRO A 80 7.19 17.01 -1.86
C PRO A 80 7.21 17.52 -0.41
N GLU A 81 7.54 16.71 0.59
CA GLU A 81 8.29 15.44 0.52
C GLU A 81 7.43 14.17 0.53
N TYR A 82 7.99 13.07 0.01
CA TYR A 82 7.34 11.76 -0.05
C TYR A 82 8.14 10.72 0.75
N GLU A 83 7.46 9.80 1.43
CA GLU A 83 8.05 8.54 1.88
C GLU A 83 7.96 7.51 0.77
N VAL A 84 9.08 6.86 0.46
CA VAL A 84 9.14 5.88 -0.63
C VAL A 84 9.41 4.49 -0.08
N ASN A 85 8.66 3.52 -0.60
CA ASN A 85 8.83 2.10 -0.33
C ASN A 85 9.12 1.35 -1.63
N LEU A 86 9.88 0.28 -1.52
CA LEU A 86 10.13 -0.69 -2.59
C LEU A 86 9.00 -1.72 -2.58
N ILE A 87 8.50 -2.08 -3.76
CA ILE A 87 7.43 -3.09 -3.90
C ILE A 87 8.06 -4.42 -4.36
N ASP A 88 8.51 -4.46 -5.62
CA ASP A 88 9.08 -5.67 -6.21
C ASP A 88 9.91 -5.33 -7.45
N THR A 89 10.75 -6.26 -7.88
CA THR A 89 11.47 -6.19 -9.15
C THR A 89 10.76 -7.02 -10.21
N VAL A 90 10.54 -6.42 -11.39
CA VAL A 90 9.78 -7.04 -12.48
C VAL A 90 10.39 -6.70 -13.82
N GLU A 91 9.98 -7.44 -14.84
CA GLU A 91 10.27 -7.12 -16.23
C GLU A 91 9.00 -6.54 -16.87
N ILE A 92 9.11 -5.34 -17.42
CA ILE A 92 8.05 -4.68 -18.19
C ILE A 92 8.62 -4.40 -19.58
N LYS A 93 8.03 -4.96 -20.64
CA LYS A 93 8.48 -4.79 -22.03
C LYS A 93 9.99 -5.02 -22.22
N SER A 94 10.49 -6.12 -21.65
CA SER A 94 11.92 -6.50 -21.66
C SER A 94 12.88 -5.58 -20.91
N GLN A 95 12.34 -4.71 -20.06
CA GLN A 95 13.11 -3.85 -19.18
C GLN A 95 12.94 -4.28 -17.73
N LYS A 96 14.04 -4.61 -17.07
CA LYS A 96 14.05 -4.85 -15.62
C LYS A 96 13.88 -3.54 -14.86
N VAL A 97 12.86 -3.50 -14.02
CA VAL A 97 12.50 -2.34 -13.22
C VAL A 97 12.27 -2.74 -11.77
N ILE A 98 12.40 -1.77 -10.88
CA ILE A 98 11.84 -1.85 -9.52
C ILE A 98 10.58 -1.00 -9.47
N LEU A 99 9.49 -1.59 -8.98
CA LEU A 99 8.27 -0.88 -8.63
C LEU A 99 8.43 -0.25 -7.25
N CYS A 100 7.94 0.96 -7.12
CA CYS A 100 8.02 1.75 -5.90
C CYS A 100 6.68 2.42 -5.62
N SER A 101 6.35 2.61 -4.35
CA SER A 101 5.29 3.52 -3.92
C SER A 101 5.89 4.78 -3.30
N ALA A 102 5.22 5.91 -3.48
CA ALA A 102 5.53 7.18 -2.84
C ALA A 102 4.28 7.71 -2.13
N ASN A 103 4.32 7.80 -0.80
CA ASN A 103 3.27 8.39 0.02
C ASN A 103 3.66 9.83 0.38
N ASN A 104 2.82 10.82 0.12
CA ASN A 104 3.12 12.19 0.53
C ASN A 104 3.21 12.28 2.06
N VAL A 105 4.16 13.04 2.62
CA VAL A 105 4.30 13.14 4.08
C VAL A 105 3.29 14.12 4.69
N LYS A 106 2.84 15.12 3.92
CA LYS A 106 1.99 16.22 4.38
C LYS A 106 0.55 16.11 3.90
N SER A 107 0.30 15.21 2.98
CA SER A 107 -0.98 14.96 2.33
C SER A 107 -1.21 13.45 2.24
N PHE A 108 -2.42 13.06 1.87
CA PHE A 108 -2.83 11.69 1.68
C PHE A 108 -2.49 11.11 0.31
N SER A 109 -2.16 11.94 -0.69
CA SER A 109 -1.99 11.40 -2.04
C SER A 109 -0.70 10.61 -2.21
N SER A 110 -0.77 9.57 -3.03
CA SER A 110 0.33 8.62 -3.20
C SER A 110 0.45 8.16 -4.64
N ALA A 111 1.64 7.71 -5.01
CA ALA A 111 1.96 7.27 -6.36
C ALA A 111 2.55 5.87 -6.39
N VAL A 112 2.32 5.15 -7.49
CA VAL A 112 3.11 3.98 -7.90
C VAL A 112 3.89 4.35 -9.15
N PHE A 113 5.19 4.14 -9.11
CA PHE A 113 6.11 4.41 -10.21
C PHE A 113 7.12 3.29 -10.36
N SER A 114 7.91 3.34 -11.43
CA SER A 114 8.97 2.34 -11.67
C SER A 114 10.27 3.00 -12.08
N LEU A 115 11.39 2.42 -11.63
CA LEU A 115 12.74 2.81 -12.02
C LEU A 115 13.42 1.67 -12.76
N GLU A 116 14.12 1.98 -13.84
CA GLU A 116 15.02 1.04 -14.50
C GLU A 116 16.10 0.56 -13.51
N LEU A 117 16.24 -0.75 -13.32
CA LEU A 117 17.18 -1.29 -12.31
C LEU A 117 18.63 -0.88 -12.57
N LYS A 118 19.05 -0.83 -13.84
CA LYS A 118 20.45 -0.56 -14.21
C LYS A 118 20.84 0.91 -14.04
N SER A 119 19.90 1.85 -14.25
CA SER A 119 20.20 3.27 -14.38
C SER A 119 19.56 4.14 -13.28
N GLY A 120 18.57 3.62 -12.56
CA GLY A 120 17.75 4.41 -11.64
C GLY A 120 16.83 5.41 -12.33
N LYS A 121 16.79 5.43 -13.67
CA LYS A 121 15.93 6.33 -14.43
C LYS A 121 14.48 5.93 -14.25
N ARG A 122 13.61 6.89 -13.95
CA ARG A 122 12.17 6.65 -13.86
C ARG A 122 11.55 6.44 -15.23
N ASN A 123 10.66 5.47 -15.32
CA ASN A 123 9.74 5.35 -16.44
C ASN A 123 8.71 6.48 -16.42
N HIS A 124 8.24 6.91 -17.59
CA HIS A 124 7.31 8.05 -17.71
C HIS A 124 5.93 7.80 -17.07
N ASN A 125 5.54 6.53 -16.92
CA ASN A 125 4.23 6.17 -16.39
C ASN A 125 4.22 6.24 -14.87
N THR A 126 3.20 6.87 -14.31
CA THR A 126 2.97 6.92 -12.87
C THR A 126 1.49 6.94 -12.60
N PHE A 127 1.11 6.05 -11.70
CA PHE A 127 -0.25 5.90 -11.23
C PHE A 127 -0.40 6.65 -9.92
N TRP A 128 -1.51 7.38 -9.75
CA TRP A 128 -1.78 8.18 -8.57
C TRP A 128 -3.04 7.71 -7.83
N THR A 129 -3.04 7.86 -6.51
CA THR A 129 -4.18 7.55 -5.64
C THR A 129 -4.42 8.70 -4.68
N SER A 130 -5.69 8.95 -4.35
CA SER A 130 -6.14 9.95 -3.38
C SER A 130 -6.10 9.42 -1.94
N GLY A 131 -5.05 8.69 -1.58
CA GLY A 131 -4.89 8.09 -0.25
C GLY A 131 -3.58 7.34 -0.13
N HIS A 132 -3.19 6.97 1.09
CA HIS A 132 -1.93 6.27 1.31
C HIS A 132 -1.94 4.85 0.74
N ILE A 133 -0.85 4.47 0.09
CA ILE A 133 -0.57 3.08 -0.29
C ILE A 133 0.14 2.45 0.89
N TRP A 134 -0.51 1.50 1.54
CA TRP A 134 0.07 0.81 2.69
C TRP A 134 0.81 -0.46 2.31
N ASP A 135 0.43 -1.07 1.20
CA ASP A 135 1.09 -2.28 0.72
C ASP A 135 0.85 -2.47 -0.77
N GLY A 136 1.72 -3.26 -1.39
CA GLY A 136 1.60 -3.63 -2.78
C GLY A 136 2.46 -4.84 -3.12
N LEU A 137 2.02 -5.63 -4.09
CA LEU A 137 2.78 -6.78 -4.58
C LEU A 137 2.49 -7.07 -6.05
N VAL A 138 3.42 -7.77 -6.68
CA VAL A 138 3.26 -8.24 -8.05
C VAL A 138 2.85 -9.70 -8.05
N VAL A 139 1.76 -10.01 -8.75
CA VAL A 139 1.17 -11.34 -8.78
C VAL A 139 1.30 -11.92 -10.16
N ASP A 140 1.58 -13.22 -10.21
CA ASP A 140 1.25 -14.06 -11.35
C ASP A 140 0.22 -15.09 -10.88
N THR A 141 -1.05 -14.91 -11.27
CA THR A 141 -2.12 -15.84 -10.92
C THR A 141 -2.24 -17.00 -11.89
N GLY A 142 -1.60 -16.92 -13.07
CA GLY A 142 -1.85 -17.80 -14.20
C GLY A 142 -3.26 -17.69 -14.81
N SER A 143 -4.15 -16.84 -14.28
CA SER A 143 -5.51 -16.66 -14.80
C SER A 143 -5.61 -15.57 -15.88
N LEU A 144 -4.63 -14.67 -15.94
CA LEU A 144 -4.60 -13.53 -16.87
C LEU A 144 -3.45 -13.62 -17.88
N ASP A 145 -2.71 -14.74 -17.92
CA ASP A 145 -1.51 -14.96 -18.74
C ASP A 145 -0.45 -13.85 -18.65
N LYS A 146 -0.49 -13.05 -17.58
CA LYS A 146 0.42 -11.94 -17.32
C LYS A 146 0.53 -11.64 -15.83
N LYS A 147 1.64 -11.01 -15.45
CA LYS A 147 1.82 -10.42 -14.12
C LYS A 147 1.03 -9.11 -14.01
N TYR A 148 0.52 -8.83 -12.82
CA TYR A 148 -0.15 -7.57 -12.53
C TYR A 148 0.18 -7.08 -11.11
N PHE A 149 0.05 -5.78 -10.90
CA PHE A 149 0.21 -5.15 -9.60
C PHE A 149 -1.09 -5.23 -8.81
N VAL A 150 -1.01 -5.55 -7.52
CA VAL A 150 -2.09 -5.37 -6.56
C VAL A 150 -1.62 -4.38 -5.50
N GLY A 151 -2.40 -3.32 -5.28
CA GLY A 151 -2.17 -2.35 -4.22
C GLY A 151 -3.31 -2.34 -3.22
N ILE A 152 -2.99 -1.95 -1.98
CA ILE A 152 -3.98 -1.70 -0.93
C ILE A 152 -3.64 -0.43 -0.15
N GLY A 153 -4.67 0.32 0.21
CA GLY A 153 -4.51 1.67 0.70
C GLY A 153 -5.79 2.30 1.22
N GLY A 154 -5.71 3.57 1.60
CA GLY A 154 -6.87 4.40 1.90
C GLY A 154 -7.39 5.11 0.64
N ASP A 155 -8.63 5.59 0.69
CA ASP A 155 -9.20 6.57 -0.22
C ASP A 155 -9.78 7.73 0.59
N ASN A 156 -9.11 8.89 0.57
CA ASN A 156 -9.50 10.02 1.40
C ASN A 156 -10.74 10.73 0.87
N GLY A 157 -10.97 10.71 -0.44
CA GLY A 157 -12.18 11.31 -1.00
C GLY A 157 -13.43 10.53 -0.60
N PHE A 158 -13.33 9.21 -0.52
CA PHE A 158 -14.43 8.33 -0.12
C PHE A 158 -14.45 7.96 1.38
N HIS A 159 -13.38 8.24 2.12
CA HIS A 159 -13.19 7.84 3.52
C HIS A 159 -13.21 6.31 3.76
N ASP A 160 -12.76 5.55 2.77
CA ASP A 160 -12.77 4.08 2.75
C ASP A 160 -11.35 3.51 2.66
N GLY A 161 -11.21 2.20 2.83
CA GLY A 161 -10.07 1.46 2.31
C GLY A 161 -10.29 1.12 0.83
N ALA A 162 -9.23 0.80 0.12
CA ALA A 162 -9.29 0.36 -1.27
C ALA A 162 -8.25 -0.73 -1.54
N VAL A 163 -8.67 -1.78 -2.25
CA VAL A 163 -7.77 -2.79 -2.84
C VAL A 163 -8.01 -2.81 -4.35
N TRP A 164 -6.94 -2.76 -5.14
CA TRP A 164 -7.04 -2.64 -6.59
C TRP A 164 -5.97 -3.43 -7.30
N GLY A 165 -6.28 -3.86 -8.52
CA GLY A 165 -5.37 -4.57 -9.41
C GLY A 165 -5.18 -3.81 -10.72
N MET A 166 -3.94 -3.76 -11.21
CA MET A 166 -3.58 -3.07 -12.45
C MET A 166 -2.59 -3.87 -13.28
N ASP A 167 -2.76 -3.82 -14.59
CA ASP A 167 -1.72 -4.27 -15.51
C ASP A 167 -0.44 -3.45 -15.32
N LEU A 168 0.71 -4.13 -15.22
CA LEU A 168 2.01 -3.48 -15.08
C LEU A 168 2.33 -2.54 -16.25
N GLU A 169 1.84 -2.85 -17.45
CA GLU A 169 2.03 -1.99 -18.61
C GLU A 169 1.13 -0.74 -18.61
N LYS A 170 0.11 -0.71 -17.74
CA LYS A 170 -0.89 0.37 -17.61
C LYS A 170 -0.79 1.12 -16.28
N LEU A 171 0.39 1.17 -15.65
CA LEU A 171 0.68 1.94 -14.43
C LEU A 171 0.69 3.47 -14.67
N TYR A 172 -0.40 4.02 -15.18
CA TYR A 172 -0.56 5.43 -15.51
C TYR A 172 -2.00 5.91 -15.26
N GLY A 173 -2.14 7.15 -14.78
CA GLY A 173 -3.44 7.77 -14.52
C GLY A 173 -3.71 7.93 -13.02
N TYR A 174 -4.99 7.97 -12.65
CA TYR A 174 -5.42 8.08 -11.26
C TYR A 174 -6.48 7.04 -10.88
N ARG A 175 -6.53 6.69 -9.60
CA ARG A 175 -7.64 5.92 -9.00
C ARG A 175 -8.85 6.82 -8.78
N PRO A 176 -10.04 6.39 -9.22
CA PRO A 176 -11.29 7.11 -8.99
C PRO A 176 -11.47 7.52 -7.54
N SER A 177 -11.93 8.74 -7.34
CA SER A 177 -12.25 9.31 -6.03
C SER A 177 -13.38 10.33 -6.15
N THR A 178 -13.68 11.05 -5.08
CA THR A 178 -14.63 12.18 -5.16
C THR A 178 -14.03 13.32 -5.99
N LYS A 179 -14.89 14.16 -6.57
CA LYS A 179 -14.51 15.24 -7.48
C LYS A 179 -13.35 16.11 -6.95
N GLU A 180 -13.38 16.41 -5.66
CA GLU A 180 -12.38 17.27 -5.01
C GLU A 180 -10.98 16.64 -4.95
N TYR A 181 -10.91 15.30 -4.99
CA TYR A 181 -9.70 14.51 -4.80
C TYR A 181 -9.17 13.89 -6.11
N ILE A 182 -9.83 14.14 -7.24
CA ILE A 182 -9.36 13.68 -8.54
C ILE A 182 -8.06 14.40 -8.91
N ILE A 183 -7.06 13.61 -9.28
CA ILE A 183 -5.76 14.11 -9.74
C ILE A 183 -5.91 14.71 -11.14
N LYS A 184 -5.55 15.98 -11.28
CA LYS A 184 -5.69 16.74 -12.53
C LYS A 184 -4.65 16.33 -13.56
N ASN A 185 -4.98 16.55 -14.83
CA ASN A 185 -4.11 16.33 -16.00
C ASN A 185 -3.63 14.88 -16.14
N GLN A 186 -4.37 13.94 -15.57
CA GLN A 186 -4.17 12.51 -15.70
C GLN A 186 -5.51 11.89 -16.09
N PRO A 187 -5.54 10.85 -16.94
CA PRO A 187 -6.77 10.10 -17.18
C PRO A 187 -7.10 9.21 -15.98
N GLU A 188 -8.38 8.84 -15.88
CA GLU A 188 -8.77 7.73 -15.00
C GLU A 188 -8.07 6.45 -15.48
N THR A 189 -7.55 5.68 -14.53
CA THR A 189 -6.86 4.42 -14.83
C THR A 189 -7.85 3.29 -15.15
N GLU A 190 -7.45 2.42 -16.08
CA GLU A 190 -8.12 1.13 -16.28
C GLU A 190 -7.65 0.10 -15.23
N PHE A 191 -8.57 -0.39 -14.41
CA PHE A 191 -8.29 -1.41 -13.40
C PHE A 191 -8.63 -2.81 -13.92
N ILE A 192 -7.94 -3.82 -13.39
CA ILE A 192 -8.42 -5.21 -13.44
C ILE A 192 -9.59 -5.37 -12.46
N PHE A 193 -9.43 -4.76 -11.27
CA PHE A 193 -10.47 -4.61 -10.26
C PHE A 193 -10.13 -3.41 -9.37
N CYS A 194 -11.15 -2.77 -8.81
CA CYS A 194 -10.99 -1.76 -7.76
C CYS A 194 -12.15 -1.91 -6.78
N ILE A 195 -11.84 -2.26 -5.53
CA ILE A 195 -12.81 -2.61 -4.50
C ILE A 195 -12.61 -1.67 -3.32
N ARG A 196 -13.70 -1.08 -2.85
CA ARG A 196 -13.72 -0.21 -1.67
C ARG A 196 -14.16 -0.99 -0.44
N LEU A 197 -13.39 -0.83 0.62
CA LEU A 197 -13.57 -1.48 1.91
C LEU A 197 -14.19 -0.47 2.88
N PRO A 198 -15.36 -0.76 3.45
CA PRO A 198 -16.05 0.18 4.32
C PRO A 198 -15.36 0.28 5.70
N LYS A 199 -15.47 1.45 6.33
CA LYS A 199 -15.16 1.61 7.76
C LYS A 199 -16.06 0.75 8.64
N THR A 200 -15.47 0.23 9.71
CA THR A 200 -16.25 -0.36 10.80
C THR A 200 -16.97 0.72 11.61
N ASP A 201 -18.04 0.33 12.29
CA ASP A 201 -18.67 1.18 13.30
C ASP A 201 -17.71 1.53 14.45
N PHE A 202 -16.75 0.64 14.73
CA PHE A 202 -15.65 0.91 15.64
C PHE A 202 -14.72 2.02 15.12
N ASP A 203 -14.31 1.96 13.84
CA ASP A 203 -13.48 3.01 13.21
C ASP A 203 -14.18 4.37 13.23
N ASN A 204 -15.51 4.37 13.02
CA ASN A 204 -16.32 5.59 13.13
C ASN A 204 -16.38 6.11 14.57
N PHE A 205 -16.50 5.22 15.56
CA PHE A 205 -16.55 5.59 16.98
C PHE A 205 -15.25 6.26 17.47
N ILE A 206 -14.09 5.76 17.04
CA ILE A 206 -12.79 6.34 17.40
C ILE A 206 -12.41 7.56 16.54
N GLY A 207 -13.23 7.93 15.57
CA GLY A 207 -13.00 9.09 14.70
C GLY A 207 -11.94 8.87 13.62
N SER A 208 -11.70 7.63 13.19
CA SER A 208 -10.78 7.35 12.09
C SER A 208 -11.30 7.90 10.75
N THR A 209 -10.45 8.65 10.05
CA THR A 209 -10.78 9.27 8.76
C THR A 209 -10.94 8.24 7.65
N VAL A 210 -10.12 7.18 7.65
CA VAL A 210 -10.09 6.10 6.66
C VAL A 210 -9.95 4.75 7.37
N VAL A 211 -10.23 3.64 6.67
CA VAL A 211 -9.93 2.28 7.16
C VAL A 211 -8.43 2.12 7.28
N GLY A 212 -7.90 1.81 8.45
CA GLY A 212 -6.49 1.47 8.59
C GLY A 212 -6.19 0.10 7.97
N ILE A 213 -5.09 -0.05 7.25
CA ILE A 213 -4.58 -1.35 6.77
C ILE A 213 -3.22 -1.61 7.40
N SER A 214 -2.98 -2.86 7.80
CA SER A 214 -1.67 -3.27 8.29
C SER A 214 -0.69 -3.27 7.12
N GLN A 215 0.35 -2.42 7.19
CA GLN A 215 1.47 -2.47 6.26
C GLN A 215 2.13 -3.86 6.26
N GLY A 216 2.52 -4.35 5.08
CA GLY A 216 3.12 -5.67 4.87
C GLY A 216 2.15 -6.86 5.00
N SER A 217 0.85 -6.63 5.18
CA SER A 217 -0.13 -7.73 5.34
C SER A 217 -0.67 -8.28 4.03
N LEU A 218 -0.46 -7.61 2.90
CA LEU A 218 -0.97 -8.05 1.61
C LEU A 218 -0.15 -9.25 1.13
N THR A 219 -0.83 -10.37 0.93
CA THR A 219 -0.22 -11.64 0.51
C THR A 219 -1.05 -12.29 -0.58
N TYR A 220 -0.43 -13.17 -1.37
CA TYR A 220 -1.12 -14.01 -2.33
C TYR A 220 -0.80 -15.49 -2.08
N ASP A 221 -1.82 -16.28 -1.74
CA ASP A 221 -1.72 -17.72 -1.63
C ASP A 221 -1.93 -18.35 -3.01
N ARG A 222 -0.85 -18.89 -3.59
CA ARG A 222 -0.88 -19.55 -4.90
C ARG A 222 -1.67 -20.86 -4.91
N ILE A 223 -1.75 -21.56 -3.79
CA ILE A 223 -2.43 -22.87 -3.69
C ILE A 223 -3.94 -22.63 -3.63
N ASN A 224 -4.37 -21.73 -2.75
CA ASN A 224 -5.79 -21.43 -2.55
C ASN A 224 -6.31 -20.30 -3.44
N LYS A 225 -5.43 -19.70 -4.26
CA LYS A 225 -5.73 -18.62 -5.22
C LYS A 225 -6.49 -17.46 -4.60
N ASN A 226 -5.95 -16.91 -3.52
CA ASN A 226 -6.58 -15.79 -2.83
C ASN A 226 -5.56 -14.78 -2.32
N PHE A 227 -6.05 -13.56 -2.15
CA PHE A 227 -5.36 -12.44 -1.53
C PHE A 227 -5.73 -12.38 -0.06
N GLY A 228 -4.75 -12.31 0.83
CA GLY A 228 -4.95 -12.07 2.26
C GLY A 228 -4.46 -10.67 2.63
N PHE A 229 -5.19 -9.96 3.50
CA PHE A 229 -4.74 -8.71 4.12
C PHE A 229 -5.53 -8.38 5.38
N ASN A 230 -4.98 -7.51 6.23
CA ASN A 230 -5.59 -7.16 7.52
C ASN A 230 -5.88 -5.66 7.61
N SER A 231 -7.08 -5.31 8.09
CA SER A 231 -7.31 -3.96 8.60
C SER A 231 -6.74 -3.80 10.01
N ILE A 232 -6.42 -2.56 10.36
CA ILE A 232 -6.09 -2.14 11.71
C ILE A 232 -7.11 -1.09 12.15
N SER A 233 -7.49 -1.17 13.41
CA SER A 233 -8.23 -0.11 14.10
C SER A 233 -7.37 0.42 15.23
N TYR A 234 -7.65 1.62 15.72
CA TYR A 234 -6.90 2.19 16.84
C TYR A 234 -7.75 2.18 18.11
N LYS A 235 -7.16 1.94 19.28
CA LYS A 235 -7.91 2.02 20.55
C LYS A 235 -8.37 3.45 20.85
N GLU A 236 -7.61 4.42 20.38
CA GLU A 236 -7.82 5.86 20.49
C GLU A 236 -7.17 6.55 19.28
N PHE A 237 -7.50 7.81 18.99
CA PHE A 237 -6.99 8.54 17.82
C PHE A 237 -5.44 8.58 17.82
N TRP A 238 -4.81 7.83 16.91
CA TRP A 238 -3.35 7.60 16.81
C TRP A 238 -2.68 6.90 18.01
N GLY A 239 -3.45 6.18 18.83
CA GLY A 239 -2.91 5.37 19.93
C GLY A 239 -2.49 3.97 19.52
N GLU A 240 -2.55 3.04 20.48
CA GLU A 240 -2.24 1.62 20.23
C GLU A 240 -3.19 1.06 19.15
N SER A 241 -2.62 0.50 18.09
CA SER A 241 -3.41 -0.21 17.08
C SER A 241 -3.78 -1.61 17.58
N ILE A 242 -4.97 -2.04 17.18
CA ILE A 242 -5.43 -3.42 17.31
C ILE A 242 -5.62 -3.99 15.92
N ALA A 243 -5.32 -5.27 15.76
CA ALA A 243 -5.71 -5.98 14.56
C ALA A 243 -7.24 -5.89 14.44
N GLY A 244 -7.74 -5.58 13.24
CA GLY A 244 -9.15 -5.35 12.96
C GLY A 244 -9.81 -6.58 12.35
N LEU A 245 -10.19 -6.46 11.08
CA LEU A 245 -10.75 -7.52 10.25
C LEU A 245 -9.65 -8.12 9.37
N GLN A 246 -9.64 -9.43 9.23
CA GLN A 246 -8.83 -10.14 8.25
C GLN A 246 -9.69 -10.45 7.03
N TYR A 247 -9.21 -10.07 5.86
CA TYR A 247 -9.89 -10.27 4.59
C TYR A 247 -9.18 -11.36 3.79
N THR A 248 -9.98 -12.17 3.10
CA THR A 248 -9.51 -13.08 2.06
C THR A 248 -10.35 -12.85 0.81
N LEU A 249 -9.71 -12.41 -0.27
CA LEU A 249 -10.34 -12.13 -1.57
C LEU A 249 -9.90 -13.19 -2.57
N SER A 250 -10.82 -13.92 -3.17
CA SER A 250 -10.51 -14.87 -4.26
C SER A 250 -9.92 -14.17 -5.48
N ASP A 251 -9.13 -14.90 -6.28
CA ASP A 251 -8.52 -14.42 -7.53
C ASP A 251 -9.53 -14.10 -8.65
N ASN A 252 -10.82 -14.39 -8.45
CA ASN A 252 -11.91 -13.88 -9.30
C ASN A 252 -12.34 -12.44 -8.95
N PHE A 253 -11.74 -11.86 -7.90
CA PHE A 253 -11.94 -10.50 -7.40
C PHE A 253 -13.36 -10.18 -6.92
N LYS A 254 -14.18 -11.19 -6.64
CA LYS A 254 -15.59 -11.02 -6.25
C LYS A 254 -15.88 -11.56 -4.86
N ASP A 255 -15.32 -12.71 -4.50
CA ASP A 255 -15.71 -13.39 -3.27
C ASP A 255 -14.80 -13.00 -2.10
N PHE A 256 -15.41 -12.37 -1.10
CA PHE A 256 -14.75 -12.05 0.17
C PHE A 256 -15.12 -13.07 1.25
N ASN A 257 -14.10 -13.51 1.96
CA ASN A 257 -14.23 -14.01 3.33
C ASN A 257 -13.68 -12.97 4.31
N ILE A 258 -14.36 -12.81 5.44
CA ILE A 258 -13.96 -11.86 6.49
C ILE A 258 -13.93 -12.62 7.81
N SER A 259 -12.77 -12.60 8.46
CA SER A 259 -12.57 -13.11 9.81
C SER A 259 -12.33 -11.95 10.76
N VAL A 260 -12.94 -12.01 11.94
CA VAL A 260 -12.70 -10.99 12.97
C VAL A 260 -11.57 -11.46 13.89
N THR A 261 -10.60 -10.60 14.14
CA THR A 261 -9.49 -10.91 15.06
C THR A 261 -9.92 -10.81 16.52
N ASP A 262 -9.24 -11.51 17.42
CA ASP A 262 -9.67 -11.60 18.82
C ASP A 262 -9.57 -10.27 19.57
N GLN A 263 -8.56 -9.45 19.27
CA GLN A 263 -8.42 -8.11 19.84
C GLN A 263 -9.61 -7.23 19.46
N PHE A 264 -9.95 -7.18 18.18
CA PHE A 264 -11.11 -6.42 17.71
C PHE A 264 -12.42 -6.92 18.33
N LYS A 265 -12.60 -8.24 18.42
CA LYS A 265 -13.78 -8.84 19.08
C LYS A 265 -13.93 -8.32 20.50
N VAL A 266 -12.88 -8.41 21.31
CA VAL A 266 -12.91 -7.99 22.72
C VAL A 266 -13.27 -6.51 22.84
N HIS A 267 -12.56 -5.64 22.11
CA HIS A 267 -12.79 -4.20 22.20
C HIS A 267 -14.17 -3.79 21.70
N ARG A 268 -14.58 -4.21 20.50
CA ARG A 268 -15.88 -3.82 19.95
C ARG A 268 -17.04 -4.43 20.75
N ASN A 269 -16.98 -5.71 21.11
CA ASN A 269 -18.08 -6.36 21.82
C ASN A 269 -18.29 -5.76 23.22
N SER A 270 -17.23 -5.27 23.87
CA SER A 270 -17.37 -4.55 25.14
C SER A 270 -18.17 -3.25 24.97
N LEU A 271 -17.99 -2.54 23.86
CA LEU A 271 -18.77 -1.34 23.54
C LEU A 271 -20.23 -1.68 23.18
N VAL A 272 -20.49 -2.84 22.55
CA VAL A 272 -21.85 -3.33 22.31
C VAL A 272 -22.54 -3.69 23.62
N ALA A 273 -21.87 -4.42 24.51
CA ALA A 273 -22.41 -4.81 25.81
C ALA A 273 -22.77 -3.61 26.69
N ASN A 274 -22.03 -2.50 26.56
CA ASN A 274 -22.28 -1.25 27.28
C ASN A 274 -23.31 -0.33 26.57
N GLY A 275 -23.86 -0.73 25.43
CA GLY A 275 -24.82 0.05 24.65
C GLY A 275 -24.22 1.23 23.87
N THR A 276 -22.90 1.35 23.83
CA THR A 276 -22.19 2.41 23.08
C THR A 276 -22.21 2.14 21.58
N LEU A 277 -21.97 0.89 21.18
CA LEU A 277 -22.11 0.43 19.80
C LEU A 277 -23.35 -0.45 19.65
N LYS A 278 -23.89 -0.53 18.44
CA LYS A 278 -25.09 -1.32 18.16
C LYS A 278 -24.74 -2.78 17.92
N GLU A 279 -25.67 -3.65 18.26
CA GLU A 279 -25.68 -5.04 17.81
C GLU A 279 -25.59 -5.13 16.27
N PRO A 280 -25.10 -6.25 15.72
CA PRO A 280 -24.78 -7.52 16.39
C PRO A 280 -23.37 -7.58 16.99
N TYR A 281 -23.11 -8.58 17.84
CA TYR A 281 -21.76 -8.91 18.30
C TYR A 281 -20.88 -9.42 17.16
N THR A 282 -19.57 -9.18 17.24
CA THR A 282 -18.60 -9.50 16.16
C THR A 282 -18.46 -10.99 15.83
N ASN A 283 -18.80 -11.88 16.76
CA ASN A 283 -18.72 -13.34 16.59
C ASN A 283 -19.96 -13.94 15.91
N THR A 284 -20.85 -13.09 15.37
CA THR A 284 -22.08 -13.50 14.70
C THR A 284 -21.92 -13.49 13.18
N LYS A 285 -22.74 -14.28 12.47
CA LYS A 285 -22.76 -14.26 11.00
C LYS A 285 -23.31 -12.94 10.49
N GLU A 286 -24.29 -12.39 11.21
CA GLU A 286 -24.94 -11.11 10.94
C GLU A 286 -23.93 -9.96 10.89
N PHE A 287 -22.94 -9.94 11.79
CA PHE A 287 -21.85 -8.96 11.75
C PHE A 287 -21.04 -9.08 10.45
N VAL A 288 -20.59 -10.29 10.11
CA VAL A 288 -19.78 -10.53 8.90
C VAL A 288 -20.54 -10.16 7.63
N GLU A 289 -21.79 -10.58 7.51
CA GLU A 289 -22.62 -10.28 6.32
C GLU A 289 -22.97 -8.79 6.22
N LEU A 290 -23.15 -8.08 7.36
CA LEU A 290 -23.31 -6.63 7.37
C LEU A 290 -22.11 -5.92 6.76
N TYR A 291 -20.88 -6.39 7.02
CA TYR A 291 -19.69 -5.77 6.44
C TYR A 291 -19.47 -6.17 4.99
N LYS A 292 -19.68 -7.44 4.63
CA LYS A 292 -19.61 -7.87 3.23
C LYS A 292 -20.57 -7.11 2.33
N SER A 293 -21.81 -6.88 2.79
CA SER A 293 -22.83 -6.15 2.00
C SER A 293 -22.51 -4.67 1.76
N LYS A 294 -21.54 -4.10 2.49
CA LYS A 294 -21.07 -2.73 2.34
C LYS A 294 -19.81 -2.60 1.48
N ILE A 295 -19.22 -3.71 1.03
CA ILE A 295 -18.10 -3.69 0.08
C ILE A 295 -18.63 -3.20 -1.26
N LEU A 296 -17.97 -2.20 -1.82
CA LEU A 296 -18.36 -1.61 -3.10
C LEU A 296 -17.33 -1.96 -4.17
N TYR A 297 -17.82 -2.30 -5.36
CA TYR A 297 -17.00 -2.59 -6.52
C TYR A 297 -17.10 -1.38 -7.44
N TRP A 298 -15.96 -0.78 -7.79
CA TRP A 298 -15.94 0.22 -8.85
C TRP A 298 -16.24 -0.50 -10.16
N GLN A 299 -17.17 0.05 -10.94
CA GLN A 299 -17.48 -0.50 -12.25
C GLN A 299 -16.26 -0.28 -13.15
N VAL A 300 -15.61 -1.39 -13.50
CA VAL A 300 -14.58 -1.47 -14.53
C VAL A 300 -15.27 -1.59 -15.89
#